data_AF-A0A0A0LGE2-F1
#
_entry.id   AF-A0A0A0LGE2-F1
#
_cell.length_a   1.000
_cell.length_b   1.000
_cell.length_c   1.000
_cell.angle_alpha   90.00
_cell.angle_beta   90.00
_cell.angle_gamma   90.00
#
_symmetry.space_group_name_H-M   'P 1'
#
loop_
_entity.id
_entity.type
_entity.pdbx_description
1 polymer ?
#
loop_
_entity_poly.entity_id
_entity_poly.type
_entity_poly.pdbx_seq_one_letter_code
_entity_poly.pdbx_strand_id
1 'polypeptide(L)'
;MDPRIAMADGIRKYFRYIGSLTTPPCTEGVVWTVMEKVQTVSPDQVKLLKHAVVEEKNARRLQKVNGRVVFYFDPFSRRSVAAE
;
A
#
# COMPACT_ATOMS: atom_id res chain seq x y z
N MET A 1 14.36 10.53 3.83
CA MET A 1 12.97 10.59 4.31
C MET A 1 12.89 9.73 5.56
N ASP A 2 12.50 10.28 6.71
CA ASP A 2 12.30 9.48 7.92
C ASP A 2 11.06 8.59 7.73
N PRO A 3 11.16 7.25 7.84
CA PRO A 3 10.02 6.36 7.68
C PRO A 3 8.88 6.67 8.66
N ARG A 4 9.19 7.27 9.82
CA ARG A 4 8.20 7.71 10.79
C ARG A 4 7.38 8.88 10.28
N ILE A 5 7.89 9.71 9.36
CA ILE A 5 7.14 10.82 8.75
C ILE A 5 6.14 10.32 7.71
N ALA A 6 6.54 9.35 6.87
CA ALA A 6 5.58 8.59 6.06
C ALA A 6 4.53 7.89 6.95
N MET A 7 4.90 7.62 8.20
CA MET A 7 4.07 7.03 9.22
C MET A 7 3.47 7.98 10.29
N ALA A 8 3.55 9.31 10.15
CA ALA A 8 3.27 10.23 11.25
C ALA A 8 1.81 10.71 11.36
N ASP A 9 1.03 10.64 10.28
CA ASP A 9 -0.33 11.21 10.26
C ASP A 9 -1.37 10.28 10.90
N GLY A 10 -1.44 10.25 12.23
CA GLY A 10 -2.64 9.83 12.99
C GLY A 10 -3.18 8.42 12.71
N ILE A 11 -4.36 8.12 13.24
CA ILE A 11 -4.93 6.75 13.23
C ILE A 11 -5.21 6.29 11.80
N ARG A 12 -4.64 5.14 11.45
CA ARG A 12 -4.35 4.77 10.05
C ARG A 12 -5.40 3.85 9.51
N LYS A 13 -6.21 4.34 8.58
CA LYS A 13 -7.03 3.44 7.76
C LYS A 13 -6.13 2.73 6.75
N TYR A 14 -6.22 1.41 6.68
CA TYR A 14 -5.37 0.61 5.79
C TYR A 14 -6.04 -0.68 5.36
N PHE A 15 -5.57 -1.21 4.24
CA PHE A 15 -5.87 -2.55 3.76
C PHE A 15 -4.76 -3.52 4.15
N ARG A 16 -5.12 -4.76 4.50
CA ARG A 16 -4.18 -5.82 4.87
C ARG A 16 -4.49 -7.10 4.10
N TYR A 17 -3.49 -7.72 3.47
CA TYR A 17 -3.63 -9.02 2.83
C TYR A 17 -2.29 -9.77 2.76
N ILE A 18 -2.34 -11.09 2.56
CA ILE A 18 -1.15 -11.91 2.29
C ILE A 18 -0.95 -11.98 0.77
N GLY A 19 0.24 -11.62 0.33
CA GLY A 19 0.63 -11.62 -1.08
C GLY A 19 2.07 -12.12 -1.26
N SER A 20 2.75 -11.57 -2.25
CA SER A 20 4.10 -11.96 -2.61
C SER A 20 5.00 -10.75 -2.84
N LEU A 21 6.29 -11.01 -3.00
CA LEU A 21 7.23 -10.05 -3.56
C LEU A 21 6.80 -9.65 -4.99
N THR A 22 6.89 -8.36 -5.30
CA THR A 22 6.56 -7.84 -6.65
C THR A 22 7.72 -7.95 -7.64
N THR A 23 8.86 -8.48 -7.20
CA THR A 23 10.04 -8.77 -8.01
C THR A 23 10.40 -10.25 -7.89
N PRO A 24 11.05 -10.87 -8.90
CA PRO A 24 11.58 -12.22 -8.79
C PRO A 24 12.41 -12.39 -7.49
N PRO A 25 12.27 -13.52 -6.77
CA PRO A 25 11.59 -14.76 -7.16
C PRO A 25 10.06 -14.79 -6.91
N CYS A 26 9.42 -13.65 -6.63
CA CYS A 26 7.96 -13.56 -6.39
C CYS A 26 7.45 -14.43 -5.23
N THR A 27 8.30 -14.67 -4.22
CA THR A 27 7.96 -15.50 -3.05
C THR A 27 6.70 -15.00 -2.34
N GLU A 28 5.81 -15.93 -2.01
CA GLU A 28 4.55 -15.68 -1.29
C GLU A 28 4.75 -15.59 0.23
N GLY A 29 3.72 -15.15 0.96
CA GLY A 29 3.74 -15.00 2.42
C GLY A 29 4.04 -13.57 2.89
N VAL A 30 4.14 -12.60 1.97
CA VAL A 30 4.35 -11.19 2.32
C VAL A 30 3.06 -10.60 2.89
N VAL A 31 3.13 -10.08 4.12
CA VAL A 31 2.03 -9.33 4.73
C VAL A 31 2.04 -7.90 4.19
N TRP A 32 1.15 -7.61 3.24
CA TRP A 32 0.99 -6.27 2.68
C TRP A 32 0.10 -5.43 3.58
N THR A 33 0.59 -4.24 3.94
CA THR A 33 -0.21 -3.17 4.57
C THR A 33 -0.22 -1.97 3.63
N VAL A 34 -1.39 -1.66 3.07
CA VAL A 34 -1.55 -0.56 2.11
C VAL A 34 -2.36 0.54 2.76
N MET A 35 -1.74 1.70 2.92
CA MET A 35 -2.38 2.87 3.53
C MET A 35 -3.48 3.42 2.62
N GLU A 36 -4.63 3.80 3.18
CA GLU A 36 -5.72 4.41 2.39
C GLU A 36 -5.36 5.85 1.98
N LYS A 37 -4.77 6.63 2.90
CA LYS A 37 -4.38 8.01 2.63
C LYS A 37 -3.11 8.06 1.76
N VAL A 38 -3.23 8.64 0.57
CA VAL A 38 -2.11 8.92 -0.33
C VAL A 38 -1.30 10.11 0.20
N GLN A 39 0.02 9.98 0.18
CA GLN A 39 0.94 11.04 0.57
C GLN A 39 1.33 11.89 -0.63
N THR A 40 1.49 13.19 -0.41
CA THR A 40 1.83 14.15 -1.46
C THR A 40 3.34 14.36 -1.55
N VAL A 41 3.83 14.54 -2.77
CA VAL A 41 5.21 14.94 -3.07
C VAL A 41 5.17 16.09 -4.08
N SER A 42 6.21 16.93 -4.08
CA SER A 42 6.28 18.03 -5.04
C SER A 42 6.52 17.52 -6.47
N PRO A 43 6.06 18.26 -7.50
CA PRO A 43 6.33 17.91 -8.90
C PRO A 43 7.83 17.80 -9.21
N ASP A 44 8.65 18.68 -8.63
CA ASP A 44 10.10 18.68 -8.85
C ASP A 44 10.76 17.41 -8.29
N GLN A 45 10.31 16.92 -7.13
CA GLN A 45 10.77 15.64 -6.58
C GLN A 45 10.42 14.47 -7.50
N VAL A 46 9.22 14.47 -8.10
CA VAL A 46 8.81 13.44 -9.08
C VAL A 46 9.69 13.51 -10.33
N LYS A 47 10.00 14.72 -10.82
CA LYS A 47 10.87 14.91 -11.98
C LYS A 47 12.28 14.40 -11.71
N LEU A 48 12.86 14.74 -10.57
CA LEU A 48 14.18 14.25 -10.15
C LEU A 48 14.21 12.72 -10.03
N LEU A 49 13.17 12.12 -9.45
CA LEU A 49 13.06 10.67 -9.34
C LEU A 49 12.99 10.01 -10.72
N LYS A 50 12.14 10.52 -11.63
CA LYS A 50 12.03 9.99 -13.00
C LYS A 50 13.33 10.09 -13.77
N HIS A 51 14.07 11.18 -13.62
CA HIS A 51 15.38 11.34 -14.27
C HIS A 51 16.44 10.37 -13.70
N ALA A 52 16.36 10.03 -12.42
CA ALA A 52 17.32 9.14 -11.77
C ALA A 52 17.07 7.64 -12.04
N VAL A 53 15.85 7.27 -12.46
CA VAL A 53 15.46 5.86 -12.65
C VAL A 53 15.72 5.42 -14.08
N VAL A 54 16.42 4.29 -14.25
CA VAL A 54 16.78 3.73 -15.57
C VAL A 54 15.57 3.13 -16.29
N GLU A 55 14.63 2.53 -15.55
CA GLU A 55 13.42 1.92 -16.11
C GLU A 55 12.17 2.65 -15.61
N GLU A 56 11.56 3.46 -16.47
CA GLU A 56 10.37 4.25 -16.11
C GLU A 56 9.14 3.38 -15.76
N LYS A 57 9.12 2.11 -16.19
CA LYS A 57 8.01 1.15 -15.96
C LYS A 57 8.42 0.01 -15.03
N ASN A 58 9.11 0.34 -13.96
CA ASN A 58 9.60 -0.61 -12.94
C ASN A 58 8.52 -1.19 -12.00
N ALA A 59 7.23 -0.93 -12.24
CA ALA A 59 6.14 -1.47 -11.45
C ALA A 59 5.55 -2.74 -12.09
N ARG A 60 5.44 -3.82 -11.31
CA ARG A 60 4.78 -5.07 -11.74
C ARG A 60 3.29 -4.82 -12.04
N ARG A 61 2.76 -5.44 -13.10
CA ARG A 61 1.32 -5.41 -13.44
C ARG A 61 0.46 -5.97 -12.31
N LEU A 62 -0.78 -5.49 -12.20
CA LEU A 62 -1.77 -6.02 -11.27
C LEU A 62 -1.96 -7.53 -11.45
N GLN A 63 -2.12 -8.23 -10.33
CA GLN A 63 -2.34 -9.68 -10.29
C GLN A 63 -3.79 -9.96 -9.90
N LYS A 64 -4.33 -11.10 -10.37
CA LYS A 64 -5.70 -11.52 -10.02
C LYS A 64 -5.86 -11.69 -8.51
N VAL A 65 -7.07 -11.42 -7.99
CA VAL A 65 -7.35 -11.54 -6.55
C VAL A 65 -7.36 -13.00 -6.09
N ASN A 66 -7.77 -13.95 -6.94
CA ASN A 66 -7.78 -15.39 -6.67
C ASN A 66 -8.48 -15.76 -5.34
N GLY A 67 -9.61 -15.11 -5.02
CA GLY A 67 -10.38 -15.39 -3.81
C GLY A 67 -9.73 -14.93 -2.49
N ARG A 68 -8.59 -14.22 -2.54
CA ARG A 68 -7.94 -13.67 -1.34
C ARG A 68 -8.82 -12.64 -0.64
N VAL A 69 -8.94 -12.78 0.68
CA VAL A 69 -9.59 -11.78 1.53
C VAL A 69 -8.66 -10.60 1.75
N VAL A 70 -9.19 -9.38 1.58
CA VAL A 70 -8.50 -8.13 1.91
C VAL A 70 -9.22 -7.52 3.10
N PHE A 71 -8.52 -7.40 4.22
CA PHE A 71 -9.05 -6.77 5.42
C PHE A 71 -8.93 -5.25 5.29
N TYR A 72 -9.94 -4.53 5.74
CA TYR A 72 -9.91 -3.07 5.85
C TYR A 72 -10.03 -2.69 7.32
N PHE A 73 -9.05 -1.94 7.82
CA PHE A 73 -9.06 -1.41 9.17
C PHE A 73 -9.47 0.06 9.12
N ASP A 74 -10.58 0.39 9.80
CA ASP A 74 -10.99 1.76 10.05
C ASP A 74 -11.28 1.94 11.56
N PRO A 75 -10.40 2.63 12.28
CA PRO A 75 -10.52 2.83 13.73
C PRO A 75 -11.68 3.76 14.12
N PHE A 76 -12.29 4.45 13.16
CA PHE A 76 -13.44 5.33 13.37
C PHE A 76 -14.75 4.71 12.93
N SER A 77 -14.73 3.47 12.40
CA SER A 77 -15.97 2.80 12.02
C SER A 77 -16.76 2.38 13.27
N ARG A 78 -17.83 3.13 13.58
CA ARG A 78 -18.86 2.69 14.53
C ARG A 78 -19.75 1.65 13.85
N ARG A 79 -19.32 0.39 13.77
CA ARG A 79 -20.27 -0.71 13.50
C ARG A 79 -20.66 -1.37 14.81
N SER A 80 -21.74 -0.87 15.39
CA SER A 80 -22.68 -1.70 16.16
C SER A 80 -23.84 -2.02 15.22
N VAL A 81 -23.88 -3.21 14.65
CA VAL A 81 -25.12 -3.81 14.14
C VAL A 81 -25.03 -5.32 14.34
N ALA A 82 -26.00 -5.86 15.08
CA ALA A 82 -26.25 -7.29 15.17
C ALA A 82 -26.60 -7.83 13.78
N ALA A 83 -26.07 -9.00 13.42
CA ALA A 83 -26.51 -9.71 12.23
C ALA A 83 -27.74 -10.55 12.59
N GLU A 84 -28.86 -10.25 11.94
CA GLU A 84 -30.04 -11.12 11.80
C GLU A 84 -29.90 -11.90 10.49
#